data_AF-A0A286EIE5-F1
#
_entry.id   AF-A0A286EIE5-F1
#
_cell.length_a   1.000
_cell.length_b   1.000
_cell.length_c   1.000
_cell.angle_alpha   90.00
_cell.angle_beta   90.00
_cell.angle_gamma   90.00
#
_symmetry.space_group_name_H-M   'P 1'
#
loop_
_entity.id
_entity.type
_entity.pdbx_description
1 polymer ?
#
loop_
_entity_poly.entity_id
_entity_poly.type
_entity_poly.pdbx_seq_one_letter_code
_entity_poly.pdbx_strand_id
1 'polypeptide(L)'
;MSDESFIYVIDRLTAEFDNSLPRLAVVDVVHECRVQLCCSPAPALPELVERLARLRLQELTPELPAPLIRPLASPLVGHGVGHGV
;
A
#
# COMPACT_ATOMS: atom_id res chain seq x y z
N MET A 1 5.24 25.44 -7.72
CA MET A 1 4.60 24.32 -7.01
C MET A 1 5.72 23.56 -6.34
N SER A 2 5.87 23.72 -5.02
CA SER A 2 7.18 23.64 -4.36
C SER A 2 7.58 22.22 -3.98
N ASP A 3 8.84 21.89 -4.26
CA ASP A 3 9.55 20.69 -3.81
C ASP A 3 9.48 20.50 -2.28
N GLU A 4 9.37 21.61 -1.53
CA GLU A 4 9.18 21.64 -0.07
C GLU A 4 7.99 20.80 0.42
N SER A 5 6.86 20.80 -0.30
CA SER A 5 5.70 19.98 0.10
C SER A 5 6.00 18.49 -0.01
N PHE A 6 6.78 18.08 -1.01
CA PHE A 6 7.20 16.68 -1.16
C PHE A 6 8.20 16.28 -0.08
N ILE A 7 9.16 17.16 0.23
CA ILE A 7 10.12 16.92 1.31
C ILE A 7 9.38 16.75 2.65
N TYR A 8 8.39 17.60 2.93
CA TYR A 8 7.59 17.52 4.16
C TYR A 8 6.80 16.20 4.26
N VAL A 9 6.17 15.76 3.16
CA VAL A 9 5.45 14.48 3.09
C VAL A 9 6.41 13.31 3.30
N ILE A 10 7.56 13.30 2.62
CA ILE A 10 8.59 12.25 2.78
C ILE A 10 9.08 12.19 4.22
N ASP A 11 9.38 13.33 4.84
CA ASP A 11 9.89 13.38 6.21
C ASP A 11 8.85 12.87 7.22
N ARG A 12 7.59 13.28 7.06
CA ARG A 12 6.48 12.79 7.90
C ARG A 12 6.24 11.29 7.74
N LEU A 13 6.17 10.77 6.50
CA LEU A 13 6.03 9.33 6.26
C LEU A 13 7.27 8.57 6.76
N THR A 14 8.47 9.12 6.58
CA THR A 14 9.68 8.52 7.13
C THR A 14 9.56 8.40 8.63
N ALA A 15 9.16 9.46 9.34
CA ALA A 15 9.00 9.42 10.80
C ALA A 15 7.90 8.46 11.26
N GLU A 16 6.78 8.35 10.54
CA GLU A 16 5.71 7.37 10.86
C GLU A 16 6.16 5.93 10.67
N PHE A 17 6.94 5.66 9.61
CA PHE A 17 7.37 4.31 9.26
C PHE A 17 8.80 3.99 9.70
N ASP A 18 9.56 4.90 10.33
CA ASP A 18 10.97 4.73 10.73
C ASP A 18 11.19 3.48 11.58
N ASN A 19 10.19 3.14 12.39
CA ASN A 19 10.20 1.99 13.26
C ASN A 19 10.02 0.64 12.52
N SER A 20 9.50 0.66 11.28
CA SER A 20 9.14 -0.54 10.51
C SER A 20 9.83 -0.62 9.15
N LEU A 21 10.22 0.51 8.54
CA LEU A 21 10.86 0.59 7.23
C LEU A 21 12.00 1.63 7.23
N PRO A 22 13.10 1.34 6.51
CA PRO A 22 14.16 2.32 6.33
C PRO A 22 13.68 3.50 5.48
N ARG A 23 14.14 4.71 5.81
CA ARG A 23 13.91 5.95 5.04
C ARG A 23 14.09 5.78 3.53
N LEU A 24 15.07 4.97 3.12
CA LEU A 24 15.35 4.72 1.72
C LEU A 24 14.18 4.05 0.98
N ALA A 25 13.46 3.12 1.64
CA ALA A 25 12.28 2.47 1.08
C ALA A 25 11.10 3.45 0.95
N VAL A 26 10.92 4.34 1.94
CA VAL A 26 9.90 5.40 1.88
C VAL A 26 10.16 6.34 0.70
N VAL A 27 11.40 6.78 0.51
CA VAL A 27 11.79 7.66 -0.61
C VAL A 27 11.57 6.96 -1.95
N ASP A 28 11.96 5.69 -2.07
CA ASP A 28 11.79 4.91 -3.31
C ASP A 28 10.32 4.77 -3.69
N VAL A 29 9.46 4.40 -2.73
CA VAL A 29 8.00 4.31 -2.92
C VAL A 29 7.40 5.65 -3.33
N VAL A 30 7.77 6.75 -2.67
CA VAL A 30 7.28 8.10 -3.01
C VAL A 30 7.73 8.50 -4.43
N HIS A 31 8.96 8.15 -4.81
CA HIS A 31 9.50 8.46 -6.14
C HIS A 31 8.78 7.67 -7.24
N GLU A 32 8.57 6.36 -7.04
CA GLU A 32 7.75 5.50 -7.90
C GLU A 32 6.31 6.02 -8.05
N CYS A 33 5.68 6.41 -6.94
CA CYS A 33 4.34 7.00 -6.95
C CYS A 33 4.30 8.30 -7.78
N ARG A 34 5.33 9.14 -7.67
CA ARG A 34 5.44 10.38 -8.43
C ARG A 34 5.60 10.12 -9.93
N VAL A 35 6.37 9.10 -10.31
CA VAL A 35 6.52 8.68 -11.72
C VAL A 35 5.20 8.17 -12.27
N GLN A 36 4.51 7.30 -11.52
CA GLN A 36 3.20 6.76 -11.93
C GLN A 36 2.12 7.84 -12.03
N LEU A 37 2.15 8.82 -11.13
CA LEU A 37 1.21 9.93 -11.13
C LEU A 37 1.65 11.09 -12.01
N CYS A 38 2.80 11.04 -12.70
CA CYS A 38 3.31 12.14 -13.54
C CYS A 38 2.32 12.59 -14.64
N CYS A 39 1.35 11.76 -15.01
CA CYS A 39 0.27 12.09 -15.95
C CYS A 39 -0.95 12.80 -15.30
N SER A 40 -0.96 12.94 -13.97
CA SER A 40 -2.05 13.50 -13.15
C SER A 40 -1.85 15.00 -12.92
N PRO A 41 -2.93 15.79 -12.77
CA PRO A 41 -2.84 17.24 -12.65
C PRO A 41 -2.01 17.66 -11.42
N ALA A 42 -1.03 18.52 -11.68
CA ALA A 42 -0.06 19.02 -10.73
C ALA A 42 -0.60 19.46 -9.36
N PRO A 43 -1.76 20.15 -9.23
CA PRO A 43 -2.22 20.63 -7.91
C PRO A 43 -2.61 19.54 -6.93
N ALA A 44 -2.97 18.34 -7.39
CA ALA A 44 -3.36 17.22 -6.53
C ALA A 44 -2.25 16.15 -6.39
N LEU A 45 -1.14 16.29 -7.12
CA LEU A 45 -0.03 15.34 -7.08
C LEU A 45 0.51 15.04 -5.67
N PRO A 46 0.83 16.04 -4.82
CA PRO A 46 1.41 15.74 -3.51
C PRO A 46 0.43 14.96 -2.63
N GLU A 47 -0.87 15.29 -2.68
CA GLU A 47 -1.92 14.61 -1.92
C GLU A 47 -2.15 13.17 -2.41
N LEU A 48 -2.12 12.95 -3.72
CA LEU A 48 -2.25 11.62 -4.32
C LEU A 48 -1.01 10.76 -4.06
N VAL A 49 0.19 11.35 -4.14
CA VAL A 49 1.45 10.68 -3.84
C VAL A 49 1.51 10.30 -2.36
N GLU A 50 1.10 11.18 -1.45
CA GLU A 50 1.01 10.87 -0.02
C GLU A 50 0.07 9.67 0.21
N ARG A 51 -1.14 9.72 -0.34
CA ARG A 51 -2.13 8.64 -0.19
C ARG A 51 -1.63 7.30 -0.73
N LEU A 52 -1.04 7.32 -1.93
CA LEU A 52 -0.54 6.11 -2.58
C LEU A 52 0.68 5.55 -1.84
N ALA A 53 1.63 6.41 -1.47
CA ALA A 53 2.80 6.00 -0.70
C ALA A 53 2.39 5.40 0.64
N ARG A 54 1.44 6.01 1.36
CA ARG A 54 0.94 5.47 2.63
C ARG A 54 0.28 4.10 2.47
N LEU A 55 -0.51 3.89 1.42
CA LEU A 55 -1.12 2.58 1.14
C LEU A 55 -0.04 1.52 0.88
N ARG A 56 0.93 1.85 0.02
CA ARG A 56 2.03 0.92 -0.32
C ARG A 56 2.92 0.60 0.88
N LEU A 57 3.21 1.58 1.72
CA LEU A 57 4.00 1.38 2.93
C LEU A 57 3.25 0.52 3.95
N GLN A 58 1.93 0.71 4.12
CA GLN A 58 1.09 -0.16 4.96
C GLN A 58 1.03 -1.60 4.44
N GLU A 59 1.01 -1.80 3.11
CA GLU A 59 1.14 -3.15 2.52
C GLU A 59 2.50 -3.79 2.80
N LEU A 60 3.56 -2.98 2.87
CA LEU A 60 4.94 -3.43 3.17
C LEU A 60 5.20 -3.63 4.67
N THR A 61 4.46 -2.94 5.54
CA THR A 61 4.49 -3.11 7.01
C THR A 61 3.19 -3.74 7.49
N PRO A 62 2.97 -5.03 7.26
CA PRO A 62 1.86 -5.74 7.88
C PRO A 62 2.17 -5.91 9.37
N GLU A 63 2.06 -4.83 10.15
CA GLU A 63 1.74 -4.94 11.56
C GLU A 63 0.31 -5.50 11.65
N LEU A 64 0.17 -6.83 11.70
CA LEU A 64 -1.14 -7.45 11.85
C LEU A 64 -1.57 -7.44 13.34
N PRO A 65 -2.89 -7.38 13.65
CA PRO A 65 -3.93 -8.02 12.83
C PRO A 65 -5.14 -7.14 12.46
N ALA A 66 -5.54 -7.16 11.19
CA ALA A 66 -6.95 -6.97 10.85
C ALA A 66 -7.71 -8.20 11.40
N PRO A 67 -8.65 -8.05 12.34
CA PRO A 67 -9.48 -9.16 12.77
C PRO A 67 -10.33 -9.61 11.58
N LEU A 68 -10.18 -10.89 11.24
CA LEU A 68 -11.31 -11.72 10.84
C LEU A 68 -12.15 -11.25 9.64
N ILE A 69 -11.53 -11.01 8.49
CA ILE A 69 -12.21 -11.33 7.22
C ILE A 69 -11.80 -12.76 6.89
N ARG A 70 -12.26 -13.70 7.72
CA ARG A 70 -12.34 -15.10 7.29
C ARG A 70 -13.23 -15.07 6.05
N PRO A 71 -12.80 -15.60 4.88
CA PRO A 71 -13.77 -15.97 3.88
C PRO A 71 -14.73 -16.91 4.61
N LEU A 72 -16.03 -16.54 4.64
CA LEU A 72 -17.07 -17.49 5.01
C LEU A 72 -16.75 -18.74 4.21
N ALA A 73 -16.36 -19.79 4.93
CA ALA A 73 -16.23 -21.12 4.37
C ALA A 73 -17.46 -21.34 3.47
N SER A 74 -17.26 -21.45 2.16
CA SER A 74 -18.19 -22.22 1.35
C SER A 74 -17.95 -23.66 1.74
N PRO A 75 -18.85 -24.30 2.48
CA PRO A 75 -18.67 -25.67 2.84
C PRO A 75 -19.04 -26.52 1.61
N LEU A 76 -18.06 -27.28 1.13
CA LEU A 76 -18.20 -28.63 0.59
C LEU A 76 -19.27 -28.83 -0.50
N VAL A 77 -18.88 -28.62 -1.77
CA VAL A 77 -19.38 -29.50 -2.84
C VAL A 77 -18.53 -30.77 -2.81
N GLY A 78 -19.00 -31.74 -2.03
CA GLY A 78 -18.55 -33.12 -2.15
C GLY A 78 -19.00 -33.65 -3.51
N HIS A 79 -18.13 -33.62 -4.51
CA HIS A 79 -18.36 -34.39 -5.72
C HIS A 79 -17.97 -35.85 -5.41
N GLY A 80 -18.98 -36.60 -4.99
CA GLY A 80 -18.89 -38.04 -4.79
C GLY A 80 -18.44 -38.73 -6.08
N VAL A 81 -17.42 -39.56 -5.92
CA VAL A 81 -16.99 -40.56 -6.89
C VAL A 81 -18.14 -41.54 -7.17
N GLY A 82 -18.38 -41.82 -8.44
CA GLY A 82 -19.37 -42.79 -8.87
C GLY A 82 -19.16 -43.17 -10.33
N HIS A 83 -18.26 -44.12 -10.59
CA HIS A 83 -18.45 -45.09 -11.66
C HIS A 83 -17.60 -46.33 -11.39
N GLY A 84 -18.23 -47.30 -10.75
CA GLY A 84 -17.97 -48.70 -11.04
C GLY A 84 -19.14 -49.21 -11.86
N VAL A 85 -18.88 -49.64 -13.09
CA VAL A 85 -19.47 -50.80 -13.78
C VAL A 85 -18.47 -51.27 -14.84
#